data_AF-A0A6G0ZM63-F1
#
_entry.id   AF-A0A6G0ZM63-F1
#
_cell.length_a   1.000
_cell.length_b   1.000
_cell.length_c   1.000
_cell.angle_alpha   90.00
_cell.angle_beta   90.00
_cell.angle_gamma   90.00
#
_symmetry.space_group_name_H-M   'P 1'
#
loop_
_entity.id
_entity.type
_entity.pdbx_description
1 polymer ?
#
loop_
_entity_poly.entity_id
_entity_poly.type
_entity_poly.pdbx_seq_one_letter_code
_entity_poly.pdbx_strand_id
1 'polypeptide(L)'
;MQVDNPIKKKITMEQINNSVEILNIAKSVVHHLNNINLANMTRKIIALPINNINLLEEITDIIYDRALQRQNYTHIYADMCASLINDSTFNKFITNTKISFQKVLLKKCSDVFYTLTKYNPQELKKLKQKMQNKNMEQKMFIDALNSYQFKFNKKVISNCRFISELYRKGAIPEKIILSCITDLSYENEELQLHCLCIILQLTGPILSKAYDLNEPVNTLLFAKDNYEMSSTLKFLILKVQKMHSEDWIIEEPVKYIGNNYMKFSDLPKEMKNMYTLKSYNIMALLIFNECYDVLFNFVNNKKIDEVINLLKMNKFLIRYDPISFIVSMILVALEENQNIRNYAGKLLDNIVKKKLLSKYSIQSGVDKVLNDLGIKEEYPNLSNLLLDITSQFKF
;
A
#
# COMPACT_ATOMS: atom_id res chain seq x y z
N MET A 1 2.75 -32.06 -48.87
CA MET A 1 3.21 -32.04 -47.47
C MET A 1 2.80 -30.71 -46.84
N GLN A 2 1.59 -30.66 -46.27
CA GLN A 2 1.23 -29.62 -45.31
C GLN A 2 1.47 -30.24 -43.93
N VAL A 3 2.29 -29.55 -43.14
CA VAL A 3 2.68 -29.94 -41.80
C VAL A 3 1.50 -29.62 -40.87
N ASP A 4 0.90 -30.66 -40.31
CA ASP A 4 -0.02 -30.57 -39.19
C ASP A 4 0.63 -29.83 -38.01
N ASN A 5 -0.03 -28.79 -37.52
CA ASN A 5 0.31 -28.15 -36.25
C ASN A 5 -0.86 -28.35 -35.29
N PRO A 6 -0.75 -29.22 -34.26
CA PRO A 6 -1.84 -29.53 -33.36
C PRO A 6 -1.92 -28.50 -32.21
N ILE A 7 -3.10 -28.43 -31.58
CA ILE A 7 -3.40 -27.74 -30.30
C ILE A 7 -3.83 -26.25 -30.42
N LYS A 8 -5.03 -26.03 -30.95
CA LYS A 8 -5.98 -25.07 -30.36
C LYS A 8 -7.19 -25.87 -29.88
N LYS A 9 -7.20 -26.24 -28.60
CA LYS A 9 -8.32 -26.93 -27.95
C LYS A 9 -9.56 -26.01 -28.03
N LYS A 10 -10.62 -26.48 -28.69
CA LYS A 10 -11.91 -25.77 -28.83
C LYS A 10 -12.58 -25.75 -27.45
N ILE A 11 -12.54 -24.61 -26.76
CA ILE A 11 -13.17 -24.42 -25.44
C ILE A 11 -14.70 -24.38 -25.65
N THR A 12 -15.45 -25.15 -24.87
CA THR A 12 -16.93 -25.21 -24.95
C THR A 12 -17.60 -24.07 -24.16
N MET A 13 -18.80 -23.64 -24.55
CA MET A 13 -19.55 -22.57 -23.84
C MET A 13 -19.84 -22.91 -22.37
N GLU A 14 -20.03 -24.19 -22.04
CA GLU A 14 -20.25 -24.67 -20.67
C GLU A 14 -18.97 -24.54 -19.81
N GLN A 15 -17.79 -24.84 -20.37
CA GLN A 15 -16.51 -24.60 -19.71
C GLN A 15 -16.21 -23.12 -19.51
N ILE A 16 -16.63 -22.26 -20.45
CA ILE A 16 -16.51 -20.80 -20.32
C ILE A 16 -17.42 -20.30 -19.18
N ASN A 17 -18.68 -20.74 -19.13
CA ASN A 17 -19.61 -20.36 -18.06
C ASN A 17 -19.11 -20.80 -16.67
N ASN A 18 -18.60 -22.03 -16.55
CA ASN A 18 -18.03 -22.51 -15.29
C ASN A 18 -16.80 -21.69 -14.87
N SER A 19 -15.94 -21.30 -15.82
CA SER A 19 -14.75 -20.47 -15.52
C SER A 19 -15.15 -19.08 -15.03
N VAL A 20 -16.15 -18.44 -15.66
CA VAL A 20 -16.66 -17.13 -15.25
C VAL A 20 -17.25 -17.17 -13.84
N GLU A 21 -18.01 -18.22 -13.52
CA GLU A 21 -18.58 -18.40 -12.18
C GLU A 21 -17.49 -18.55 -11.11
N ILE A 22 -16.47 -19.38 -11.37
CA ILE A 22 -15.32 -19.55 -10.48
C ILE A 22 -14.62 -18.21 -10.22
N LEU A 23 -14.38 -17.42 -11.26
CA LEU A 23 -13.73 -16.11 -11.15
C LEU A 23 -14.59 -15.11 -10.38
N ASN A 24 -15.92 -15.14 -10.53
CA ASN A 24 -16.82 -14.28 -9.77
C ASN A 24 -16.85 -14.66 -8.28
N ILE A 25 -16.80 -15.95 -7.95
CA ILE A 25 -16.65 -16.42 -6.57
C ILE A 25 -15.32 -15.93 -6.00
N ALA A 26 -14.22 -16.10 -6.74
CA ALA A 26 -12.90 -15.62 -6.31
C ALA A 26 -12.90 -14.11 -6.04
N LYS A 27 -13.45 -13.30 -6.96
CA LYS A 27 -13.61 -11.84 -6.80
C LYS A 27 -14.40 -11.49 -5.54
N SER A 28 -15.54 -12.15 -5.32
CA SER A 28 -16.37 -11.93 -4.13
C SER A 28 -15.63 -12.27 -2.85
N VAL A 29 -14.93 -13.41 -2.82
CA VAL A 29 -14.16 -13.87 -1.66
C VAL A 29 -13.05 -12.88 -1.30
N VAL A 30 -12.23 -12.47 -2.28
CA VAL A 30 -11.12 -11.52 -2.02
C VAL A 30 -11.63 -10.13 -1.69
N HIS A 31 -12.78 -9.72 -2.22
CA HIS A 31 -13.38 -8.41 -1.95
C HIS A 31 -13.78 -8.25 -0.49
N HIS A 32 -14.33 -9.31 0.11
CA HIS A 32 -14.84 -9.32 1.48
C HIS A 32 -13.82 -9.84 2.51
N LEU A 33 -12.59 -10.16 2.08
CA LEU A 33 -11.56 -10.73 2.97
C LEU A 33 -11.19 -9.77 4.11
N ASN A 34 -11.15 -10.30 5.33
CA ASN A 34 -10.70 -9.60 6.53
C ASN A 34 -10.17 -10.62 7.58
N ASN A 35 -9.66 -10.11 8.70
CA ASN A 35 -9.08 -10.93 9.77
C ASN A 35 -10.07 -11.95 10.37
N ILE A 36 -11.36 -11.62 10.44
CA ILE A 36 -12.38 -12.47 11.07
C ILE A 36 -12.76 -13.64 10.15
N ASN A 37 -12.86 -13.38 8.84
CA ASN A 37 -13.33 -14.38 7.88
C ASN A 37 -12.22 -15.06 7.08
N LEU A 38 -10.94 -14.73 7.33
CA LEU A 38 -9.77 -15.26 6.62
C LEU A 38 -9.85 -16.78 6.42
N ALA A 39 -9.98 -17.54 7.51
CA ALA A 39 -10.00 -19.01 7.43
C ALA A 39 -11.17 -19.57 6.59
N ASN A 40 -12.32 -18.89 6.59
CA ASN A 40 -13.48 -19.31 5.80
C ASN A 40 -13.28 -18.94 4.31
N MET A 41 -12.82 -17.72 4.04
CA MET A 41 -12.56 -17.22 2.70
C MET A 41 -11.44 -18.01 2.01
N THR A 42 -10.35 -18.33 2.71
CA THR A 42 -9.27 -19.18 2.20
C THR A 42 -9.78 -20.56 1.82
N ARG A 43 -10.59 -21.22 2.67
CA ARG A 43 -11.20 -22.52 2.34
C ARG A 43 -12.08 -22.47 1.08
N LYS A 44 -12.80 -21.36 0.87
CA LYS A 44 -13.60 -21.17 -0.35
C LYS A 44 -12.72 -21.09 -1.60
N ILE A 45 -11.56 -20.43 -1.55
CA ILE A 45 -10.61 -20.41 -2.66
C ILE A 45 -10.00 -21.79 -2.90
N ILE A 46 -9.60 -22.50 -1.83
CA ILE A 46 -9.06 -23.87 -1.93
C ILE A 46 -10.04 -24.82 -2.61
N ALA A 47 -11.33 -24.68 -2.30
CA ALA A 47 -12.40 -25.52 -2.85
C ALA A 47 -12.77 -25.22 -4.31
N LEU A 48 -12.21 -24.16 -4.94
CA LEU A 48 -12.50 -23.85 -6.33
C LEU A 48 -11.93 -24.93 -7.26
N PRO A 49 -12.71 -25.41 -8.26
CA PRO A 49 -12.25 -26.43 -9.20
C PRO A 49 -11.31 -25.84 -10.26
N ILE A 50 -10.09 -25.48 -9.85
CA ILE A 50 -9.05 -24.94 -10.74
C ILE A 50 -8.46 -26.08 -11.57
N ASN A 51 -8.83 -26.15 -12.85
CA ASN A 51 -8.49 -27.26 -13.74
C ASN A 51 -7.47 -26.92 -14.83
N ASN A 52 -7.00 -25.67 -14.91
CA ASN A 52 -6.05 -25.23 -15.93
C ASN A 52 -5.18 -24.05 -15.44
N ILE A 53 -4.07 -23.80 -16.15
CA ILE A 53 -3.08 -22.76 -15.82
C ILE A 53 -3.68 -21.36 -15.95
N ASN A 54 -4.46 -21.07 -16.99
CA ASN A 54 -5.03 -19.74 -17.20
C ASN A 54 -5.94 -19.34 -16.03
N LEU A 55 -6.78 -20.27 -15.54
CA LEU A 55 -7.65 -20.03 -14.40
C LEU A 55 -6.87 -19.80 -13.11
N LEU A 56 -5.74 -20.52 -12.92
CA LEU A 56 -4.82 -20.28 -11.81
C LEU A 56 -4.19 -18.88 -11.89
N GLU A 57 -3.75 -18.48 -13.08
CA GLU A 57 -3.21 -17.14 -13.34
C GLU A 57 -4.26 -16.10 -12.98
N GLU A 58 -5.46 -16.17 -13.57
CA GLU A 58 -6.54 -15.20 -13.32
C GLU A 58 -6.97 -15.11 -11.84
N ILE A 59 -7.04 -16.23 -11.12
CA ILE A 59 -7.30 -16.21 -9.67
C ILE A 59 -6.14 -15.53 -8.92
N THR A 60 -4.90 -15.77 -9.36
CA THR A 60 -3.74 -15.08 -8.80
C THR A 60 -3.80 -13.58 -9.08
N ASP A 61 -4.18 -13.15 -10.29
CA ASP A 61 -4.42 -11.73 -10.62
C ASP A 61 -5.46 -11.12 -9.68
N ILE A 62 -6.60 -11.80 -9.48
CA ILE A 62 -7.68 -11.32 -8.62
C ILE A 62 -7.19 -11.12 -7.18
N ILE A 63 -6.44 -12.06 -6.61
CA ILE A 63 -5.88 -11.95 -5.26
C ILE A 63 -4.84 -10.83 -5.21
N TYR A 64 -3.92 -10.81 -6.16
CA TYR A 64 -2.80 -9.88 -6.23
C TYR A 64 -3.27 -8.43 -6.38
N ASP A 65 -4.11 -8.15 -7.38
CA ASP A 65 -4.62 -6.80 -7.63
C ASP A 65 -5.42 -6.29 -6.43
N ARG A 66 -6.19 -7.17 -5.78
CA ARG A 66 -6.94 -6.80 -4.58
C ARG A 66 -6.03 -6.52 -3.39
N ALA A 67 -4.94 -7.28 -3.22
CA ALA A 67 -3.94 -7.01 -2.19
C ALA A 67 -3.27 -5.65 -2.39
N LEU A 68 -2.97 -5.28 -3.64
CA LEU A 68 -2.35 -3.98 -3.94
C LEU A 68 -3.30 -2.79 -3.75
N GLN A 69 -4.59 -2.98 -4.01
CA GLN A 69 -5.62 -1.96 -3.77
C GLN A 69 -5.82 -1.66 -2.28
N ARG A 70 -5.66 -2.67 -1.42
CA ARG A 70 -5.92 -2.57 0.03
C ARG A 70 -4.63 -2.68 0.83
N GLN A 71 -3.86 -1.60 0.87
CA GLN A 71 -2.52 -1.58 1.44
C GLN A 71 -2.49 -2.11 2.89
N ASN A 72 -3.52 -1.81 3.69
CA ASN A 72 -3.60 -2.26 5.09
C ASN A 72 -3.88 -3.76 5.26
N TYR A 73 -4.48 -4.39 4.25
CA TYR A 73 -4.89 -5.80 4.28
C TYR A 73 -3.86 -6.73 3.65
N THR A 74 -2.74 -6.20 3.15
CA THR A 74 -1.64 -6.96 2.53
C THR A 74 -1.19 -8.16 3.36
N HIS A 75 -1.10 -8.01 4.69
CA HIS A 75 -0.77 -9.12 5.60
C HIS A 75 -1.80 -10.26 5.59
N ILE A 76 -3.10 -9.94 5.46
CA ILE A 76 -4.22 -10.90 5.42
C ILE A 76 -4.23 -11.63 4.09
N TYR A 77 -4.00 -10.91 3.00
CA TYR A 77 -3.82 -11.52 1.68
C TYR A 77 -2.58 -12.41 1.65
N ALA A 78 -1.50 -12.03 2.35
CA ALA A 78 -0.29 -12.84 2.44
C ALA A 78 -0.53 -14.14 3.24
N ASP A 79 -1.31 -14.08 4.32
CA ASP A 79 -1.74 -15.27 5.07
C ASP A 79 -2.60 -16.22 4.21
N MET A 80 -3.52 -15.68 3.42
CA MET A 80 -4.27 -16.46 2.43
C MET A 80 -3.31 -17.11 1.42
N CYS A 81 -2.41 -16.36 0.82
CA CYS A 81 -1.43 -16.89 -0.15
C CYS A 81 -0.56 -17.98 0.46
N ALA A 82 -0.03 -17.80 1.67
CA ALA A 82 0.77 -18.82 2.36
C ALA A 82 -0.05 -20.12 2.57
N SER A 83 -1.32 -19.99 2.93
CA SER A 83 -2.23 -21.14 3.07
C SER A 83 -2.45 -21.85 1.72
N LEU A 84 -2.65 -21.09 0.63
CA LEU A 84 -2.82 -21.65 -0.72
C LEU A 84 -1.55 -22.35 -1.22
N ILE A 85 -0.36 -21.83 -0.88
CA ILE A 85 0.92 -22.44 -1.26
C ILE A 85 1.14 -23.77 -0.53
N ASN A 86 0.76 -23.84 0.74
CA ASN A 86 0.95 -25.03 1.57
C ASN A 86 -0.17 -26.08 1.39
N ASP A 87 -1.27 -25.73 0.74
CA ASP A 87 -2.38 -26.67 0.51
C ASP A 87 -2.10 -27.59 -0.69
N SER A 88 -2.03 -28.89 -0.41
CA SER A 88 -1.76 -29.91 -1.44
C SER A 88 -2.90 -30.11 -2.42
N THR A 89 -4.16 -29.84 -2.02
CA THR A 89 -5.34 -29.99 -2.88
C THR A 89 -5.41 -28.87 -3.90
N PHE A 90 -5.14 -27.63 -3.47
CA PHE A 90 -5.06 -26.47 -4.34
C PHE A 90 -3.95 -26.61 -5.39
N ASN A 91 -2.80 -27.18 -5.00
CA ASN A 91 -1.68 -27.39 -5.90
C ASN A 91 -1.70 -28.73 -6.66
N LYS A 92 -2.72 -29.57 -6.48
CA LYS A 92 -2.75 -30.97 -6.98
C LYS A 92 -2.65 -31.09 -8.50
N PHE A 93 -3.32 -30.20 -9.24
CA PHE A 93 -3.33 -30.22 -10.72
C PHE A 93 -2.04 -29.68 -11.34
N ILE A 94 -1.21 -29.02 -10.54
CA ILE A 94 -0.08 -28.21 -11.01
C ILE A 94 1.24 -29.02 -11.02
N THR A 95 1.21 -30.25 -10.49
CA THR A 95 2.39 -31.13 -10.34
C THR A 95 3.01 -31.59 -11.67
N ASN A 96 2.23 -31.67 -12.76
CA ASN A 96 2.73 -32.07 -14.08
C ASN A 96 3.29 -30.93 -14.94
N THR A 97 3.11 -29.66 -14.55
CA THR A 97 3.41 -28.50 -15.44
C THR A 97 4.61 -27.67 -15.00
N LYS A 98 5.31 -28.04 -13.91
CA LYS A 98 6.38 -27.25 -13.24
C LYS A 98 5.96 -25.83 -12.80
N ILE A 99 4.76 -25.36 -13.12
CA ILE A 99 4.17 -24.11 -12.65
C ILE A 99 3.73 -24.35 -11.19
N SER A 100 3.42 -23.31 -10.43
CA SER A 100 2.77 -23.40 -9.10
C SER A 100 2.15 -22.05 -8.78
N PHE A 101 1.18 -22.00 -7.87
CA PHE A 101 0.62 -20.73 -7.41
C PHE A 101 1.73 -19.78 -6.91
N GLN A 102 2.68 -20.30 -6.13
CA GLN A 102 3.84 -19.54 -5.67
C GLN A 102 4.65 -18.94 -6.84
N LYS A 103 4.91 -19.71 -7.91
CA LYS A 103 5.66 -19.22 -9.07
C LYS A 103 4.91 -18.12 -9.84
N VAL A 104 3.60 -18.30 -10.03
CA VAL A 104 2.76 -17.29 -10.70
C VAL A 104 2.72 -16.00 -9.86
N LEU A 105 2.51 -16.13 -8.56
CA LEU A 105 2.49 -15.00 -7.62
C LEU A 105 3.84 -14.26 -7.58
N LEU A 106 4.94 -15.00 -7.49
CA LEU A 106 6.29 -14.44 -7.52
C LEU A 106 6.55 -13.68 -8.82
N LYS A 107 6.20 -14.27 -9.97
CA LYS A 107 6.35 -13.61 -11.26
C LYS A 107 5.62 -12.26 -11.28
N LYS A 108 4.40 -12.19 -10.77
CA LYS A 108 3.65 -10.92 -10.67
C LYS A 108 4.31 -9.89 -9.75
N CYS A 109 4.77 -10.32 -8.57
CA CYS A 109 5.45 -9.43 -7.64
C CYS A 109 6.74 -8.87 -8.27
N SER A 110 7.53 -9.72 -8.92
CA SER A 110 8.75 -9.34 -9.63
C SER A 110 8.48 -8.45 -10.83
N ASP A 111 7.47 -8.76 -11.65
CA ASP A 111 7.10 -7.94 -12.81
C ASP A 111 6.75 -6.53 -12.35
N VAL A 112 5.94 -6.36 -11.31
CA VAL A 112 5.60 -5.03 -10.76
C VAL A 112 6.80 -4.37 -10.10
N PHE A 113 7.64 -5.11 -9.37
CA PHE A 113 8.85 -4.57 -8.78
C PHE A 113 9.76 -4.00 -9.89
N TYR A 114 10.20 -4.80 -10.85
CA TYR A 114 11.13 -4.35 -11.87
C TYR A 114 10.54 -3.41 -12.93
N THR A 115 9.24 -3.55 -13.26
CA THR A 115 8.58 -2.66 -14.23
C THR A 115 8.26 -1.29 -13.63
N LEU A 116 8.02 -1.21 -12.32
CA LEU A 116 7.58 0.03 -11.67
C LEU A 116 8.62 0.69 -10.77
N THR A 117 9.63 0.00 -10.23
CA THR A 117 10.72 0.68 -9.49
C THR A 117 11.79 1.24 -10.43
N LYS A 118 11.95 0.69 -11.64
CA LYS A 118 12.95 1.12 -12.64
C LYS A 118 12.38 1.99 -13.76
N TYR A 119 11.37 2.81 -13.46
CA TYR A 119 10.76 3.79 -14.37
C TYR A 119 9.73 3.16 -15.36
N ASN A 120 8.51 3.71 -15.42
CA ASN A 120 7.63 3.53 -16.60
C ASN A 120 7.68 4.81 -17.46
N PRO A 121 8.72 4.98 -18.31
CA PRO A 121 8.86 6.16 -19.15
C PRO A 121 7.77 6.23 -20.22
N GLN A 122 7.12 5.13 -20.57
CA GLN A 122 6.20 5.07 -21.70
C GLN A 122 4.88 5.79 -21.40
N GLU A 123 4.25 5.55 -20.25
CA GLU A 123 3.00 6.23 -19.88
C GLU A 123 3.24 7.72 -19.59
N LEU A 124 4.35 8.06 -18.92
CA LEU A 124 4.75 9.46 -18.72
C LEU A 124 5.02 10.17 -20.06
N LYS A 125 5.68 9.49 -21.03
CA LYS A 125 5.88 10.01 -22.38
C LYS A 125 4.56 10.17 -23.13
N LYS A 126 3.62 9.22 -23.06
CA LYS A 126 2.28 9.33 -23.66
C LYS A 126 1.51 10.51 -23.09
N LEU A 127 1.54 10.72 -21.77
CA LEU A 127 0.92 11.87 -21.12
C LEU A 127 1.55 13.18 -21.60
N LYS A 128 2.89 13.27 -21.63
CA LYS A 128 3.62 14.45 -22.14
C LYS A 128 3.33 14.73 -23.62
N GLN A 129 3.19 13.70 -24.46
CA GLN A 129 2.83 13.83 -25.88
C GLN A 129 1.39 14.34 -26.06
N LYS A 130 0.43 13.85 -25.25
CA LYS A 130 -0.95 14.35 -25.26
C LYS A 130 -1.04 15.85 -24.93
N MET A 131 -0.13 16.37 -24.10
CA MET A 131 -0.01 17.82 -23.84
C MET A 131 0.55 18.61 -25.01
N GLN A 132 1.60 18.10 -25.64
CA GLN A 132 2.21 18.77 -26.80
C GLN A 132 1.21 18.93 -27.95
N ASN A 133 0.19 18.07 -28.02
CA ASN A 133 -0.90 18.11 -29.00
C ASN A 133 -2.02 19.13 -28.68
N LYS A 134 -1.80 20.11 -27.78
CA LYS A 134 -2.60 21.32 -27.48
C LYS A 134 -4.10 21.15 -27.11
N ASN A 135 -4.66 19.95 -27.08
CA ASN A 135 -6.08 19.72 -26.79
C ASN A 135 -6.43 19.55 -25.30
N MET A 136 -5.46 19.67 -24.39
CA MET A 136 -5.67 19.50 -22.95
C MET A 136 -5.32 20.79 -22.21
N GLU A 137 -6.25 21.31 -21.41
CA GLU A 137 -5.98 22.43 -20.51
C GLU A 137 -4.87 22.07 -19.52
N GLN A 138 -4.01 23.04 -19.18
CA GLN A 138 -2.86 22.84 -18.29
C GLN A 138 -3.26 22.24 -16.94
N LYS A 139 -4.41 22.66 -16.40
CA LYS A 139 -4.97 22.12 -15.15
C LYS A 139 -5.36 20.65 -15.29
N MET A 140 -6.08 20.28 -16.33
CA MET A 140 -6.48 18.88 -16.59
C MET A 140 -5.26 17.96 -16.74
N PHE A 141 -4.17 18.45 -17.32
CA PHE A 141 -2.95 17.67 -17.42
C PHE A 141 -2.23 17.48 -16.10
N ILE A 142 -2.12 18.54 -15.29
CA ILE A 142 -1.56 18.45 -13.95
C ILE A 142 -2.36 17.42 -13.13
N ASP A 143 -3.69 17.46 -13.22
CA ASP A 143 -4.57 16.50 -12.54
C ASP A 143 -4.37 15.06 -13.07
N ALA A 144 -4.26 14.88 -14.38
CA ALA A 144 -3.98 13.56 -14.99
C ALA A 144 -2.60 13.01 -14.59
N LEU A 145 -1.58 13.87 -14.55
CA LEU A 145 -0.22 13.52 -14.14
C LEU A 145 -0.18 13.13 -12.66
N ASN A 146 -0.84 13.92 -11.80
CA ASN A 146 -0.96 13.63 -10.37
C ASN A 146 -1.69 12.31 -10.11
N SER A 147 -2.80 12.06 -10.82
CA SER A 147 -3.56 10.80 -10.73
C SER A 147 -2.70 9.59 -11.16
N TYR A 148 -1.95 9.73 -12.25
CA TYR A 148 -1.03 8.69 -12.70
C TYR A 148 0.06 8.41 -11.66
N GLN A 149 0.72 9.45 -11.15
CA GLN A 149 1.76 9.33 -10.12
C GLN A 149 1.21 8.70 -8.84
N PHE A 150 0.00 9.07 -8.42
CA PHE A 150 -0.65 8.48 -7.25
C PHE A 150 -0.88 6.98 -7.42
N LYS A 151 -1.52 6.55 -8.52
CA LYS A 151 -1.78 5.13 -8.78
C LYS A 151 -0.49 4.33 -8.90
N PHE A 152 0.51 4.90 -9.57
CA PHE A 152 1.83 4.31 -9.73
C PHE A 152 2.51 4.11 -8.38
N ASN A 153 2.65 5.17 -7.57
CA ASN A 153 3.29 5.11 -6.26
C ASN A 153 2.55 4.16 -5.32
N LYS A 154 1.21 4.22 -5.27
CA LYS A 154 0.38 3.33 -4.45
C LYS A 154 0.66 1.87 -4.82
N LYS A 155 0.66 1.55 -6.12
CA LYS A 155 0.90 0.18 -6.60
C LYS A 155 2.29 -0.33 -6.23
N VAL A 156 3.33 0.52 -6.36
CA VAL A 156 4.72 0.17 -6.00
C VAL A 156 4.85 -0.05 -4.49
N ILE A 157 4.35 0.88 -3.68
CA ILE A 157 4.39 0.82 -2.22
C ILE A 157 3.63 -0.41 -1.71
N SER A 158 2.41 -0.63 -2.18
CA SER A 158 1.63 -1.81 -1.82
C SER A 158 2.31 -3.11 -2.24
N ASN A 159 2.99 -3.14 -3.39
CA ASN A 159 3.72 -4.34 -3.84
C ASN A 159 4.92 -4.64 -2.93
N CYS A 160 5.70 -3.62 -2.56
CA CYS A 160 6.82 -3.77 -1.62
C CYS A 160 6.35 -4.22 -0.24
N ARG A 161 5.19 -3.72 0.22
CA ARG A 161 4.55 -4.21 1.45
C ARG A 161 4.10 -5.66 1.31
N PHE A 162 3.41 -5.99 0.22
CA PHE A 162 2.84 -7.32 0.00
C PHE A 162 3.92 -8.39 -0.14
N ILE A 163 4.99 -8.14 -0.89
CA ILE A 163 6.12 -9.08 -1.01
C ILE A 163 6.80 -9.30 0.35
N SER A 164 6.95 -8.24 1.15
CA SER A 164 7.51 -8.33 2.50
C SER A 164 6.63 -9.18 3.42
N GLU A 165 5.32 -8.99 3.38
CA GLU A 165 4.37 -9.81 4.14
C GLU A 165 4.38 -11.27 3.67
N LEU A 166 4.41 -11.52 2.36
CA LEU A 166 4.56 -12.88 1.83
C LEU A 166 5.80 -13.58 2.39
N TYR A 167 6.92 -12.86 2.50
CA TYR A 167 8.14 -13.41 3.12
C TYR A 167 7.95 -13.70 4.60
N ARG A 168 7.37 -12.77 5.38
CA ARG A 168 7.07 -12.98 6.80
C ARG A 168 6.18 -14.19 7.06
N LYS A 169 5.32 -14.54 6.10
CA LYS A 169 4.44 -15.73 6.17
C LYS A 169 5.06 -16.99 5.57
N GLY A 170 6.32 -16.96 5.16
CA GLY A 170 7.00 -18.09 4.52
C GLY A 170 6.48 -18.44 3.13
N ALA A 171 5.67 -17.56 2.51
CA ALA A 171 5.10 -17.77 1.18
C ALA A 171 6.12 -17.54 0.05
N ILE A 172 7.22 -16.82 0.30
CA ILE A 172 8.27 -16.61 -0.70
C ILE A 172 9.67 -16.88 -0.14
N PRO A 173 10.63 -17.31 -0.98
CA PRO A 173 12.00 -17.54 -0.55
C PRO A 173 12.70 -16.26 -0.13
N GLU A 174 13.53 -16.36 0.92
CA GLU A 174 14.36 -15.27 1.46
C GLU A 174 15.21 -14.55 0.40
N LYS A 175 15.83 -15.30 -0.52
CA LYS A 175 16.63 -14.75 -1.62
C LYS A 175 15.91 -13.68 -2.45
N ILE A 176 14.57 -13.75 -2.53
CA ILE A 176 13.77 -12.77 -3.28
C ILE A 176 13.76 -11.43 -2.54
N ILE A 177 13.56 -11.44 -1.22
CA ILE A 177 13.57 -10.21 -0.42
C ILE A 177 14.97 -9.62 -0.34
N LEU A 178 16.01 -10.44 -0.15
CA LEU A 178 17.39 -9.96 -0.16
C LEU A 178 17.71 -9.28 -1.49
N SER A 179 17.31 -9.86 -2.63
CA SER A 179 17.46 -9.21 -3.94
C SER A 179 16.74 -7.87 -4.02
N CYS A 180 15.52 -7.76 -3.49
CA CYS A 180 14.80 -6.48 -3.46
C CYS A 180 15.53 -5.43 -2.60
N ILE A 181 16.08 -5.81 -1.44
CA ILE A 181 16.86 -4.93 -0.57
C ILE A 181 18.11 -4.46 -1.30
N THR A 182 18.87 -5.37 -1.91
CA THR A 182 20.06 -5.06 -2.69
C THR A 182 19.73 -4.10 -3.83
N ASP A 183 18.72 -4.41 -4.66
CA ASP A 183 18.33 -3.58 -5.80
C ASP A 183 17.95 -2.16 -5.36
N LEU A 184 17.16 -2.00 -4.28
CA LEU A 184 16.75 -0.69 -3.79
C LEU A 184 17.87 0.08 -3.07
N SER A 185 18.90 -0.62 -2.57
CA SER A 185 20.03 0.01 -1.90
C SER A 185 20.98 0.74 -2.87
N TYR A 186 20.83 0.52 -4.17
CA TYR A 186 21.55 1.26 -5.21
C TYR A 186 20.77 2.45 -5.77
N GLU A 187 19.56 2.70 -5.28
CA GLU A 187 18.70 3.78 -5.74
C GLU A 187 18.72 4.97 -4.77
N ASN A 188 18.59 6.19 -5.29
CA ASN A 188 18.53 7.42 -4.48
C ASN A 188 17.22 8.20 -4.64
N GLU A 189 16.30 7.70 -5.47
CA GLU A 189 14.98 8.28 -5.66
C GLU A 189 14.08 8.02 -4.43
N GLU A 190 13.27 9.01 -4.07
CA GLU A 190 12.49 9.00 -2.83
C GLU A 190 11.50 7.84 -2.72
N LEU A 191 10.89 7.42 -3.84
CA LEU A 191 9.96 6.28 -3.84
C LEU A 191 10.68 4.97 -3.51
N GLN A 192 11.88 4.78 -4.04
CA GLN A 192 12.71 3.58 -3.88
C GLN A 192 13.27 3.52 -2.46
N LEU A 193 13.75 4.65 -1.94
CA LEU A 193 14.15 4.77 -0.53
C LEU A 193 12.97 4.49 0.42
N HIS A 194 11.77 4.95 0.08
CA HIS A 194 10.56 4.62 0.83
C HIS A 194 10.24 3.12 0.81
N CYS A 195 10.37 2.48 -0.37
CA CYS A 195 10.19 1.04 -0.50
C CYS A 195 11.22 0.25 0.31
N LEU A 196 12.49 0.68 0.31
CA LEU A 196 13.55 0.09 1.12
C LEU A 196 13.20 0.19 2.61
N CYS A 197 12.72 1.34 3.06
CA CYS A 197 12.27 1.52 4.44
C CYS A 197 11.12 0.57 4.81
N ILE A 198 10.14 0.35 3.93
CA ILE A 198 9.02 -0.59 4.17
C ILE A 198 9.55 -2.01 4.30
N ILE A 199 10.40 -2.44 3.36
CA ILE A 199 10.92 -3.81 3.35
C ILE A 199 11.74 -4.06 4.60
N LEU A 200 12.65 -3.15 4.97
CA LEU A 200 13.47 -3.29 6.18
C LEU A 200 12.62 -3.31 7.46
N GLN A 201 11.61 -2.44 7.58
CA GLN A 201 10.71 -2.46 8.75
C GLN A 201 9.97 -3.79 8.92
N LEU A 202 9.50 -4.39 7.83
CA LEU A 202 8.71 -5.62 7.88
C LEU A 202 9.58 -6.88 8.00
N THR A 203 10.73 -6.89 7.32
CA THR A 203 11.54 -8.11 7.15
C THR A 203 12.79 -8.13 8.01
N GLY A 204 13.29 -6.96 8.44
CA GLY A 204 14.49 -6.79 9.26
C GLY A 204 14.49 -7.61 10.55
N PRO A 205 13.40 -7.69 11.34
CA PRO A 205 13.33 -8.54 12.53
C PRO A 205 13.51 -10.04 12.28
N ILE A 206 13.27 -10.51 11.05
CA ILE A 206 13.48 -11.91 10.65
C ILE A 206 14.88 -12.06 10.05
N LEU A 207 15.25 -11.17 9.11
CA LEU A 207 16.50 -11.25 8.36
C LEU A 207 17.74 -11.01 9.22
N SER A 208 17.68 -10.08 10.18
CA SER A 208 18.81 -9.75 11.07
C SER A 208 19.36 -10.94 11.87
N LYS A 209 18.58 -12.01 12.00
CA LYS A 209 19.00 -13.26 12.66
C LYS A 209 20.06 -14.02 11.86
N ALA A 210 20.14 -13.80 10.55
CA ALA A 210 21.03 -14.51 9.63
C ALA A 210 21.86 -13.58 8.73
N TYR A 211 21.50 -12.31 8.63
CA TYR A 211 22.10 -11.35 7.71
C TYR A 211 22.47 -10.05 8.42
N ASP A 212 23.62 -9.49 8.05
CA ASP A 212 23.98 -8.13 8.42
C ASP A 212 23.17 -7.13 7.58
N LEU A 213 22.44 -6.24 8.25
CA LEU A 213 21.63 -5.19 7.63
C LEU A 213 22.27 -3.80 7.76
N ASN A 214 23.53 -3.71 8.17
CA ASN A 214 24.27 -2.45 8.26
C ASN A 214 24.31 -1.70 6.94
N GLU A 215 24.66 -2.37 5.83
CA GLU A 215 24.79 -1.75 4.51
C GLU A 215 23.50 -1.03 4.06
N PRO A 216 22.33 -1.69 3.96
CA PRO A 216 21.11 -1.03 3.52
C PRO A 216 20.65 0.09 4.48
N VAL A 217 20.92 -0.03 5.78
CA VAL A 217 20.62 1.05 6.75
C VAL A 217 21.56 2.23 6.54
N ASN A 218 22.85 2.00 6.33
CA ASN A 218 23.83 3.05 6.05
C ASN A 218 23.52 3.77 4.74
N THR A 219 23.04 3.07 3.71
CA THR A 219 22.54 3.69 2.47
C THR A 219 21.41 4.67 2.76
N LEU A 220 20.43 4.29 3.59
CA LEU A 220 19.32 5.18 3.96
C LEU A 220 19.82 6.41 4.74
N LEU A 221 20.76 6.23 5.66
CA LEU A 221 21.35 7.32 6.44
C LEU A 221 22.15 8.28 5.55
N PHE A 222 22.99 7.74 4.69
CA PHE A 222 23.71 8.52 3.69
C PHE A 222 22.75 9.32 2.82
N ALA A 223 21.68 8.69 2.32
CA ALA A 223 20.68 9.39 1.52
C ALA A 223 20.01 10.52 2.31
N LYS A 224 19.63 10.28 3.57
CA LYS A 224 19.03 11.27 4.46
C LYS A 224 19.90 12.51 4.65
N ASP A 225 21.22 12.31 4.75
CA ASP A 225 22.18 13.37 5.03
C ASP A 225 22.65 14.12 3.77
N ASN A 226 22.60 13.47 2.60
CA ASN A 226 23.13 14.02 1.35
C ASN A 226 22.08 14.47 0.33
N TYR A 227 20.82 14.04 0.47
CA TYR A 227 19.75 14.38 -0.48
C TYR A 227 18.58 15.13 0.16
N GLU A 228 18.00 16.04 -0.62
CA GLU A 228 16.74 16.67 -0.28
C GLU A 228 15.60 15.63 -0.39
N MET A 229 14.92 15.32 0.71
CA MET A 229 13.80 14.36 0.72
C MET A 229 12.67 14.76 1.67
N SER A 230 11.46 14.22 1.45
CA SER A 230 10.32 14.54 2.32
C SER A 230 10.56 14.17 3.79
N SER A 231 9.94 14.94 4.68
CA SER A 231 9.96 14.63 6.12
C SER A 231 9.38 13.26 6.44
N THR A 232 8.43 12.77 5.64
CA THR A 232 7.90 11.42 5.80
C THR A 232 8.96 10.36 5.51
N LEU A 233 9.71 10.51 4.42
CA LEU A 233 10.82 9.58 4.16
C LEU A 233 11.88 9.66 5.26
N LYS A 234 12.24 10.87 5.72
CA LYS A 234 13.18 11.04 6.85
C LYS A 234 12.69 10.30 8.10
N PHE A 235 11.39 10.39 8.41
CA PHE A 235 10.81 9.69 9.55
C PHE A 235 10.91 8.16 9.39
N LEU A 236 10.61 7.63 8.21
CA LEU A 236 10.73 6.20 7.93
C LEU A 236 12.18 5.72 8.05
N ILE A 237 13.15 6.50 7.57
CA ILE A 237 14.58 6.22 7.72
C ILE A 237 14.98 6.23 9.20
N LEU A 238 14.55 7.24 9.96
CA LEU A 238 14.82 7.29 11.41
C LEU A 238 14.19 6.11 12.16
N LYS A 239 13.01 5.66 11.72
CA LYS A 239 12.37 4.46 12.30
C LYS A 239 13.20 3.20 12.01
N VAL A 240 13.65 3.02 10.77
CA VAL A 240 14.55 1.92 10.41
C VAL A 240 15.86 1.99 11.20
N GLN A 241 16.46 3.18 11.31
CA GLN A 241 17.68 3.41 12.11
C GLN A 241 17.46 3.01 13.58
N LYS A 242 16.33 3.41 14.17
CA LYS A 242 15.97 3.05 15.54
C LYS A 242 15.86 1.53 15.69
N MET A 243 15.08 0.88 14.82
CA MET A 243 14.93 -0.59 14.83
C MET A 243 16.29 -1.29 14.71
N HIS A 244 17.17 -0.81 13.83
CA HIS A 244 18.51 -1.34 13.68
C HIS A 244 19.38 -1.14 14.94
N SER A 245 19.33 0.04 15.58
CA SER A 245 20.07 0.31 16.81
C SER A 245 19.58 -0.47 18.04
N GLU A 246 18.34 -0.98 17.97
CA GLU A 246 17.72 -1.83 18.98
C GLU A 246 17.78 -3.31 18.59
N ASP A 247 18.79 -3.71 17.80
CA ASP A 247 19.05 -5.09 17.34
C ASP A 247 17.84 -5.76 16.66
N TRP A 248 16.98 -4.97 16.02
CA TRP A 248 15.74 -5.42 15.39
C TRP A 248 14.83 -6.20 16.34
N ILE A 249 14.96 -5.96 17.64
CA ILE A 249 14.15 -6.62 18.66
C ILE A 249 12.68 -6.29 18.39
N ILE A 250 11.92 -7.37 18.17
CA ILE A 250 10.53 -7.37 17.74
C ILE A 250 9.69 -6.48 18.67
N GLU A 251 9.13 -5.37 18.17
CA GLU A 251 7.82 -4.95 18.65
C GLU A 251 6.83 -6.02 18.17
N GLU A 252 6.30 -6.80 19.11
CA GLU A 252 5.29 -7.84 18.91
C GLU A 252 4.13 -7.40 17.99
N PRO A 253 3.43 -8.35 17.32
CA PRO A 253 2.67 -8.15 16.08
C PRO A 253 1.83 -6.87 16.09
N VAL A 254 2.32 -5.80 15.44
CA VAL A 254 1.68 -4.47 15.34
C VAL A 254 0.76 -4.20 16.54
N LYS A 255 1.32 -4.27 17.75
CA LYS A 255 0.71 -3.76 18.97
C LYS A 255 1.69 -2.76 19.58
N TYR A 256 1.33 -1.49 19.41
CA TYR A 256 1.78 -0.25 20.04
C TYR A 256 2.77 -0.36 21.23
N ILE A 257 3.79 0.51 21.26
CA ILE A 257 4.32 1.35 22.38
C ILE A 257 5.35 2.33 21.73
N GLY A 258 5.36 3.66 21.85
CA GLY A 258 5.09 4.52 23.00
C GLY A 258 6.39 4.86 23.74
N ASN A 259 7.01 6.00 23.41
CA ASN A 259 8.08 6.72 24.14
C ASN A 259 9.52 6.57 23.61
N ASN A 260 9.90 7.46 22.70
CA ASN A 260 11.13 8.28 22.76
C ASN A 260 11.20 9.15 21.49
N TYR A 261 10.75 10.41 21.57
CA TYR A 261 10.74 11.35 20.44
C TYR A 261 11.34 12.72 20.84
N MET A 262 12.15 13.28 19.94
CA MET A 262 12.71 14.63 20.03
C MET A 262 11.66 15.68 19.59
N LYS A 263 11.60 16.83 20.25
CA LYS A 263 10.57 17.86 20.00
C LYS A 263 10.90 18.65 18.73
N PHE A 264 9.91 18.89 17.86
CA PHE A 264 10.08 19.66 16.60
C PHE A 264 10.64 21.08 16.81
N SER A 265 10.44 21.69 17.99
CA SER A 265 11.04 22.99 18.34
C SER A 265 12.56 23.01 18.11
N ASP A 266 13.16 21.84 18.21
CA ASP A 266 14.59 21.63 18.24
C ASP A 266 15.12 21.28 16.83
N LEU A 267 14.27 21.30 15.79
CA LEU A 267 14.64 20.99 14.41
C LEU A 267 15.15 22.22 13.62
N PRO A 268 16.15 22.02 12.73
CA PRO A 268 16.72 23.07 11.88
C PRO A 268 15.68 23.78 10.99
N LYS A 269 15.94 25.04 10.63
CA LYS A 269 15.02 25.88 9.85
C LYS A 269 14.81 25.37 8.41
N GLU A 270 15.81 24.72 7.83
CA GLU A 270 15.78 24.22 6.45
C GLU A 270 14.73 23.11 6.26
N MET A 271 14.54 22.25 7.27
CA MET A 271 13.50 21.20 7.26
C MET A 271 12.06 21.74 7.29
N LYS A 272 11.87 23.02 7.64
CA LYS A 272 10.55 23.67 7.68
C LYS A 272 10.09 24.15 6.30
N ASN A 273 11.01 24.29 5.34
CA ASN A 273 10.76 24.90 4.02
C ASN A 273 10.47 23.90 2.88
N MET A 274 10.69 22.59 3.09
CA MET A 274 10.58 21.53 2.07
C MET A 274 9.16 21.10 1.64
N TYR A 275 8.12 21.63 2.28
CA TYR A 275 6.73 21.15 2.11
C TYR A 275 5.99 21.74 0.90
N THR A 276 6.66 22.50 0.03
CA THR A 276 6.00 23.34 -0.97
C THR A 276 5.87 22.72 -2.37
N LEU A 277 6.42 21.52 -2.64
CA LEU A 277 6.53 21.02 -4.02
C LEU A 277 6.23 19.52 -4.27
N LYS A 278 5.46 18.84 -3.42
CA LYS A 278 4.97 17.47 -3.69
C LYS A 278 3.44 17.42 -3.74
N SER A 279 2.89 16.66 -4.68
CA SER A 279 1.45 16.41 -4.74
C SER A 279 0.97 15.84 -3.41
N TYR A 280 -0.08 16.45 -2.84
CA TYR A 280 -0.66 16.08 -1.54
C TYR A 280 -1.04 14.60 -1.47
N ASN A 281 -1.37 13.98 -2.61
CA ASN A 281 -1.67 12.55 -2.75
C ASN A 281 -0.46 11.67 -2.54
N ILE A 282 0.71 12.07 -3.05
CA ILE A 282 1.96 11.36 -2.82
C ILE A 282 2.29 11.43 -1.34
N MET A 283 2.26 12.63 -0.76
CA MET A 283 2.47 12.83 0.67
C MET A 283 1.47 12.02 1.53
N ALA A 284 0.20 11.95 1.10
CA ALA A 284 -0.83 11.18 1.78
C ALA A 284 -0.57 9.67 1.79
N LEU A 285 -0.03 9.11 0.70
CA LEU A 285 0.39 7.70 0.63
C LEU A 285 1.56 7.40 1.56
N LEU A 286 2.52 8.33 1.65
CA LEU A 286 3.71 8.12 2.47
C LEU A 286 3.37 8.03 3.98
N ILE A 287 2.30 8.71 4.42
CA ILE A 287 1.88 8.82 5.83
C ILE A 287 0.67 7.90 6.14
N PHE A 288 0.33 7.04 5.20
CA PHE A 288 -0.90 6.24 5.22
C PHE A 288 -0.96 5.28 6.41
N ASN A 289 0.18 4.67 6.75
CA ASN A 289 0.26 3.73 7.88
C ASN A 289 0.09 4.47 9.21
N GLU A 290 0.71 5.65 9.34
CA GLU A 290 0.60 6.48 10.53
C GLU A 290 -0.84 6.96 10.74
N CYS A 291 -1.53 7.33 9.66
CA CYS A 291 -2.95 7.68 9.70
C CYS A 291 -3.83 6.46 10.05
N TYR A 292 -3.49 5.28 9.54
CA TYR A 292 -4.16 4.03 9.90
C TYR A 292 -4.04 3.76 11.40
N ASP A 293 -2.82 3.82 11.95
CA ASP A 293 -2.57 3.58 13.37
C ASP A 293 -3.33 4.58 14.25
N VAL A 294 -3.32 5.87 13.86
CA VAL A 294 -4.07 6.93 14.54
C VAL A 294 -5.57 6.65 14.54
N LEU A 295 -6.14 6.27 13.39
CA LEU A 295 -7.57 5.98 13.26
C LEU A 295 -7.98 4.76 14.08
N PHE A 296 -7.25 3.66 13.95
CA PHE A 296 -7.61 2.41 14.61
C PHE A 296 -7.37 2.45 16.12
N ASN A 297 -6.37 3.21 16.59
CA ASN A 297 -6.24 3.51 18.01
C ASN A 297 -7.48 4.28 18.52
N PHE A 298 -7.96 5.28 17.78
CA PHE A 298 -9.20 5.98 18.14
C PHE A 298 -10.43 5.07 18.15
N VAL A 299 -10.58 4.19 17.14
CA VAL A 299 -11.69 3.23 17.04
C VAL A 299 -11.70 2.28 18.23
N ASN A 300 -10.52 1.75 18.60
CA ASN A 300 -10.39 0.75 19.65
C ASN A 300 -10.53 1.34 21.05
N ASN A 301 -9.84 2.45 21.33
CA ASN A 301 -9.76 3.00 22.68
C ASN A 301 -10.84 4.04 22.96
N LYS A 302 -11.41 4.68 21.93
CA LYS A 302 -12.38 5.79 21.99
C LYS A 302 -11.93 6.99 22.84
N LYS A 303 -10.67 7.02 23.27
CA LYS A 303 -10.08 8.08 24.08
C LYS A 303 -9.32 9.03 23.18
N ILE A 304 -9.94 10.19 22.94
CA ILE A 304 -9.31 11.23 22.14
C ILE A 304 -7.98 11.69 22.73
N ASP A 305 -7.80 11.67 24.05
CA ASP A 305 -6.58 12.18 24.68
C ASP A 305 -5.36 11.25 24.44
N GLU A 306 -5.58 9.94 24.31
CA GLU A 306 -4.53 9.00 23.88
C GLU A 306 -4.15 9.28 22.43
N VAL A 307 -5.13 9.42 21.54
CA VAL A 307 -4.90 9.75 20.12
C VAL A 307 -4.25 11.13 19.96
N ILE A 308 -4.61 12.11 20.79
CA ILE A 308 -3.96 13.41 20.82
C ILE A 308 -2.52 13.28 21.28
N ASN A 309 -2.21 12.41 22.24
CA ASN A 309 -0.82 12.13 22.59
C ASN A 309 -0.08 11.52 21.41
N LEU A 310 -0.68 10.58 20.67
CA LEU A 310 -0.08 10.04 19.45
C LEU A 310 0.14 11.11 18.39
N LEU A 311 -0.83 11.99 18.17
CA LEU A 311 -0.73 13.11 17.25
C LEU A 311 0.23 14.21 17.73
N LYS A 312 0.39 14.41 19.04
CA LYS A 312 1.37 15.31 19.65
C LYS A 312 2.78 14.75 19.57
N MET A 313 2.94 13.43 19.61
CA MET A 313 4.19 12.72 19.33
C MET A 313 4.50 12.79 17.83
N ASN A 314 3.48 12.61 16.98
CA ASN A 314 3.51 12.76 15.52
C ASN A 314 3.26 14.21 15.06
N LYS A 315 3.67 15.20 15.86
CA LYS A 315 3.35 16.65 15.72
C LYS A 315 3.62 17.24 14.33
N PHE A 316 4.36 16.51 13.50
CA PHE A 316 4.80 16.84 12.17
C PHE A 316 3.66 16.87 11.15
N LEU A 317 2.77 15.87 11.15
CA LEU A 317 1.81 15.66 10.06
C LEU A 317 0.71 16.72 10.04
N ILE A 318 0.01 16.88 11.17
CA ILE A 318 -1.09 17.84 11.30
C ILE A 318 -0.62 19.30 11.27
N ARG A 319 0.57 19.58 11.82
CA ARG A 319 1.04 20.97 12.01
C ARG A 319 1.68 21.56 10.76
N TYR A 320 2.28 20.73 9.91
CA TYR A 320 3.03 21.19 8.73
C TYR A 320 2.34 20.87 7.41
N ASP A 321 1.58 19.77 7.33
CA ASP A 321 0.78 19.44 6.15
C ASP A 321 -0.61 18.89 6.54
N PRO A 322 -1.47 19.77 7.10
CA PRO A 322 -2.79 19.35 7.55
C PRO A 322 -3.63 18.78 6.41
N ILE A 323 -3.44 19.25 5.18
CA ILE A 323 -4.21 18.80 4.01
C ILE A 323 -3.83 17.38 3.65
N SER A 324 -2.54 17.04 3.54
CA SER A 324 -2.14 15.65 3.28
C SER A 324 -2.51 14.70 4.40
N PHE A 325 -2.45 15.13 5.66
CA PHE A 325 -2.96 14.34 6.78
C PHE A 325 -4.44 14.01 6.61
N ILE A 326 -5.27 15.00 6.24
CA ILE A 326 -6.70 14.79 6.02
C ILE A 326 -6.95 13.88 4.82
N VAL A 327 -6.25 14.11 3.70
CA VAL A 327 -6.33 13.27 2.49
C VAL A 327 -5.98 11.82 2.85
N SER A 328 -4.89 11.61 3.59
CA SER A 328 -4.46 10.27 4.03
C SER A 328 -5.46 9.62 4.98
N MET A 329 -5.98 10.36 5.96
CA MET A 329 -7.00 9.88 6.90
C MET A 329 -8.28 9.46 6.19
N ILE A 330 -8.68 10.22 5.16
CA ILE A 330 -9.81 9.88 4.30
C ILE A 330 -9.50 8.62 3.48
N LEU A 331 -8.34 8.54 2.82
CA LEU A 331 -7.94 7.37 2.04
C LEU A 331 -7.92 6.09 2.88
N VAL A 332 -7.38 6.16 4.10
CA VAL A 332 -7.41 5.06 5.08
C VAL A 332 -8.84 4.64 5.37
N ALA A 333 -9.73 5.60 5.65
CA ALA A 333 -11.12 5.30 5.97
C ALA A 333 -11.91 4.73 4.78
N LEU A 334 -11.58 5.12 3.55
CA LEU A 334 -12.21 4.62 2.32
C LEU A 334 -11.94 3.12 2.08
N GLU A 335 -10.82 2.58 2.57
CA GLU A 335 -10.54 1.13 2.52
C GLU A 335 -11.39 0.31 3.51
N GLU A 336 -12.11 0.98 4.40
CA GLU A 336 -12.81 0.41 5.53
C GLU A 336 -14.34 0.51 5.42
N ASN A 337 -15.06 -0.12 6.35
CA ASN A 337 -16.52 -0.09 6.37
C ASN A 337 -17.09 1.26 6.84
N GLN A 338 -18.42 1.45 6.68
CA GLN A 338 -19.12 2.67 7.05
C GLN A 338 -18.90 3.10 8.51
N ASN A 339 -18.83 2.15 9.45
CA ASN A 339 -18.60 2.48 10.86
C ASN A 339 -17.22 3.12 11.06
N ILE A 340 -16.17 2.59 10.41
CA ILE A 340 -14.83 3.16 10.49
C ILE A 340 -14.77 4.53 9.81
N ARG A 341 -15.45 4.72 8.68
CA ARG A 341 -15.60 6.05 8.05
C ARG A 341 -16.26 7.07 8.98
N ASN A 342 -17.33 6.68 9.67
CA ASN A 342 -17.98 7.52 10.68
C ASN A 342 -17.02 7.85 11.85
N TYR A 343 -16.19 6.90 12.29
CA TYR A 343 -15.16 7.15 13.30
C TYR A 343 -14.06 8.08 12.80
N ALA A 344 -13.65 7.99 11.54
CA ALA A 344 -12.70 8.93 10.94
C ALA A 344 -13.25 10.36 10.96
N GLY A 345 -14.53 10.54 10.61
CA GLY A 345 -15.23 11.82 10.74
C GLY A 345 -15.23 12.36 12.17
N LYS A 346 -15.60 11.52 13.15
CA LYS A 346 -15.57 11.88 14.58
C LYS A 346 -14.17 12.23 15.08
N LEU A 347 -13.16 11.51 14.62
CA LEU A 347 -11.78 11.75 14.97
C LEU A 347 -11.33 13.13 14.48
N LEU A 348 -11.53 13.41 13.19
CA LEU A 348 -11.21 14.69 12.60
C LEU A 348 -11.95 15.86 13.29
N ASP A 349 -13.22 15.68 13.66
CA ASP A 349 -14.02 16.69 14.37
C ASP A 349 -13.44 16.95 15.77
N ASN A 350 -13.07 15.88 16.49
CA ASN A 350 -12.42 16.00 17.78
C ASN A 350 -11.04 16.68 17.69
N ILE A 351 -10.24 16.40 16.65
CA ILE A 351 -8.96 17.05 16.40
C ILE A 351 -9.15 18.56 16.15
N VAL A 352 -10.21 18.95 15.42
CA VAL A 352 -10.58 20.36 15.23
C VAL A 352 -11.03 21.01 16.53
N LYS A 353 -11.89 20.36 17.32
CA LYS A 353 -12.33 20.86 18.64
C LYS A 353 -11.16 21.11 19.59
N LYS A 354 -10.11 20.29 19.49
CA LYS A 354 -8.87 20.43 20.27
C LYS A 354 -7.86 21.39 19.64
N LYS A 355 -8.26 22.12 18.59
CA LYS A 355 -7.50 23.16 17.89
C LYS A 355 -6.19 22.67 17.26
N LEU A 356 -6.13 21.39 16.90
CA LEU A 356 -4.98 20.81 16.20
C LEU A 356 -5.12 20.93 14.68
N LEU A 357 -6.35 20.89 14.16
CA LEU A 357 -6.69 21.16 12.75
C LEU A 357 -7.67 22.32 12.65
N SER A 358 -7.72 22.96 11.48
CA SER A 358 -8.74 23.96 11.16
C SER A 358 -9.86 23.33 10.33
N LYS A 359 -11.08 23.86 10.44
CA LYS A 359 -12.20 23.49 9.55
C LYS A 359 -11.85 23.73 8.07
N TYR A 360 -11.11 24.80 7.78
CA TYR A 360 -10.62 25.10 6.44
C TYR A 360 -9.74 23.98 5.89
N SER A 361 -8.82 23.46 6.71
CA SER A 361 -7.97 22.34 6.32
C SER A 361 -8.81 21.11 5.97
N ILE A 362 -9.84 20.80 6.77
CA ILE A 362 -10.76 19.69 6.50
C ILE A 362 -11.45 19.88 5.16
N GLN A 363 -12.08 21.04 4.94
CA GLN A 363 -12.75 21.32 3.68
C GLN A 363 -11.78 21.18 2.50
N SER A 364 -10.59 21.77 2.61
CA SER A 364 -9.57 21.69 1.56
C SER A 364 -9.13 20.26 1.28
N GLY A 365 -8.89 19.44 2.32
CA GLY A 365 -8.54 18.03 2.16
C GLY A 365 -9.66 17.19 1.55
N VAL A 366 -10.92 17.44 1.92
CA VAL A 366 -12.11 16.80 1.31
C VAL A 366 -12.21 17.19 -0.16
N ASP A 367 -12.08 18.48 -0.48
CA ASP A 367 -12.11 18.98 -1.87
C ASP A 367 -10.98 18.39 -2.70
N LYS A 368 -9.79 18.19 -2.12
CA LYS A 368 -8.68 17.50 -2.80
C LYS A 368 -9.04 16.06 -3.16
N VAL A 369 -9.59 15.29 -2.23
CA VAL A 369 -10.04 13.91 -2.48
C VAL A 369 -11.17 13.88 -3.52
N LEU A 370 -12.17 14.75 -3.39
CA LEU A 370 -13.31 14.85 -4.30
C LEU A 370 -12.94 15.29 -5.71
N ASN A 371 -11.81 15.94 -5.92
CA ASN A 371 -11.40 16.41 -7.24
C ASN A 371 -10.33 15.52 -7.88
N ASP A 372 -9.76 14.56 -7.14
CA ASP A 372 -8.77 13.64 -7.67
C ASP A 372 -9.41 12.59 -8.59
N LEU A 373 -8.96 12.55 -9.85
CA LEU A 373 -9.45 11.60 -10.84
C LEU A 373 -9.07 10.15 -10.50
N GLY A 374 -7.90 9.94 -9.90
CA GLY A 374 -7.40 8.60 -9.57
C GLY A 374 -8.18 7.95 -8.44
N ILE A 375 -8.49 8.73 -7.40
CA ILE A 375 -9.35 8.30 -6.31
C ILE A 375 -10.77 8.04 -6.80
N LYS A 376 -11.32 8.88 -7.69
CA LYS A 376 -12.66 8.64 -8.29
C LYS A 376 -12.76 7.34 -9.06
N GLU A 377 -11.73 7.01 -9.83
CA GLU A 377 -11.67 5.74 -10.55
C GLU A 377 -11.61 4.54 -9.60
N GLU A 378 -10.87 4.65 -8.50
CA GLU A 378 -10.78 3.61 -7.48
C GLU A 378 -12.07 3.46 -6.66
N TYR A 379 -12.77 4.58 -6.41
CA TYR A 379 -13.98 4.65 -5.61
C TYR A 379 -15.14 5.29 -6.41
N PRO A 380 -15.87 4.53 -7.25
CA PRO A 380 -16.93 5.09 -8.11
C PRO A 380 -18.05 5.82 -7.36
N ASN A 381 -18.31 5.46 -6.10
CA ASN A 381 -19.31 6.09 -5.22
C ASN A 381 -18.67 7.05 -4.20
N LEU A 382 -17.54 7.68 -4.54
CA LEU A 382 -16.73 8.50 -3.62
C LEU A 382 -17.55 9.54 -2.85
N SER A 383 -18.45 10.26 -3.50
CA SER A 383 -19.28 11.28 -2.85
C SER A 383 -20.12 10.71 -1.70
N ASN A 384 -20.74 9.53 -1.90
CA ASN A 384 -21.53 8.87 -0.85
C ASN A 384 -20.64 8.35 0.27
N LEU A 385 -19.48 7.78 -0.06
CA LEU A 385 -18.51 7.29 0.94
C LEU A 385 -17.96 8.44 1.80
N LEU A 386 -17.77 9.62 1.22
CA LEU A 386 -17.32 10.80 1.94
C LEU A 386 -18.39 11.38 2.86
N LEU A 387 -19.68 11.22 2.58
CA LEU A 387 -20.75 11.64 3.49
C LEU A 387 -20.66 10.94 4.86
N ASP A 388 -20.21 9.68 4.89
CA ASP A 388 -19.96 8.97 6.16
C ASP A 388 -18.91 9.70 7.02
N ILE A 389 -17.92 10.33 6.38
CA ILE A 389 -16.87 11.09 7.05
C ILE A 389 -17.35 12.52 7.35
N THR A 390 -17.95 13.19 6.37
CA THR A 390 -18.23 14.63 6.43
C THR A 390 -19.49 15.00 7.19
N SER A 391 -20.46 14.09 7.31
CA SER A 391 -21.67 14.27 8.12
C SER A 391 -21.39 14.58 9.59
N GLN A 392 -20.18 14.28 10.07
CA GLN A 392 -19.75 14.54 11.43
C GLN A 392 -19.32 16.00 11.65
N PHE A 393 -19.07 16.77 10.58
CA PHE A 393 -18.72 18.18 10.68
C PHE A 393 -19.96 19.05 10.49
N LYS A 394 -20.28 19.88 11.48
CA LYS A 394 -21.13 21.06 11.24
C LYS A 394 -20.20 22.15 10.69
N PHE A 395 -20.18 22.34 9.39
CA PHE A 395 -19.41 23.43 8.79
C PHE A 395 -19.92 24.78 9.28
#